data_AF-A0A9J5YTH5-F1
#
_entry.id   AF-A0A9J5YTH5-F1
#
_cell.length_a   1.000
_cell.length_b   1.000
_cell.length_c   1.000
_cell.angle_alpha   90.00
_cell.angle_beta   90.00
_cell.angle_gamma   90.00
#
_symmetry.space_group_name_H-M   'P 1'
#
loop_
_entity.id
_entity.type
_entity.pdbx_description
1 polymer ?
#
loop_
_entity_poly.entity_id
_entity_poly.type
_entity_poly.pdbx_seq_one_letter_code
_entity_poly.pdbx_strand_id
1 'polypeptide(L)'
;MSHGKLECLLNTVQACAIDVWPDLNEYFPFIKCMENVVLDSFLYKRQYPPWKTCFEKLKLEAKSVTDCLKSARGKELEFLYAAETIALQPPHTYVPWDCENFISYICKAYKGTAAVPACNAILKGRKIRPFGFTKRSNSKLSTITSAISS
;
A
#
# COMPACT_ATOMS: atom_id res chain seq x y z
N MET A 1 -0.31 4.39 18.59
CA MET A 1 -0.49 5.01 17.28
C MET A 1 0.50 6.15 17.12
N SER A 2 1.66 5.84 16.56
CA SER A 2 2.63 6.81 16.07
C SER A 2 2.07 7.52 14.82
N HIS A 3 2.60 8.68 14.44
CA HIS A 3 2.25 9.45 13.21
C HIS A 3 0.90 10.24 13.17
N GLY A 4 0.08 10.23 14.23
CA GLY A 4 -0.99 11.21 14.42
C GLY A 4 -2.28 10.97 13.60
N LYS A 5 -3.22 11.94 13.65
CA LYS A 5 -4.61 11.77 13.14
C LYS A 5 -4.71 11.37 11.67
N LEU A 6 -3.74 11.76 10.84
CA LEU A 6 -3.76 11.44 9.42
C LEU A 6 -3.53 9.94 9.19
N GLU A 7 -2.55 9.33 9.88
CA GLU A 7 -2.33 7.89 9.79
C GLU A 7 -3.58 7.11 10.23
N CYS A 8 -4.21 7.51 11.34
CA CYS A 8 -5.46 6.89 11.79
C CYS A 8 -6.54 6.92 10.70
N LEU A 9 -6.72 8.08 10.06
CA LEU A 9 -7.71 8.20 8.99
C LEU A 9 -7.39 7.28 7.81
N LEU A 10 -6.11 7.23 7.39
CA LEU A 10 -5.71 6.45 6.22
C LEU A 10 -5.78 4.94 6.49
N ASN A 11 -5.43 4.49 7.69
CA ASN A 11 -5.60 3.09 8.10
C ASN A 11 -7.08 2.68 8.01
N THR A 12 -7.99 3.54 8.48
CA THR A 12 -9.43 3.23 8.44
C THR A 12 -9.96 3.24 7.01
N VAL A 13 -9.47 4.13 6.14
CA VAL A 13 -9.81 4.12 4.71
C VAL A 13 -9.37 2.83 4.05
N GLN A 14 -8.14 2.35 4.33
CA GLN A 14 -7.61 1.10 3.77
C GLN A 14 -8.38 -0.11 4.30
N ALA A 15 -8.68 -0.14 5.60
CA ALA A 15 -9.51 -1.17 6.22
C ALA A 15 -10.90 -1.24 5.58
N CYS A 16 -11.55 -0.09 5.40
CA CYS A 16 -12.84 -0.01 4.71
C CYS A 16 -12.75 -0.47 3.26
N ALA A 17 -11.68 -0.14 2.53
CA ALA A 17 -11.50 -0.61 1.16
C ALA A 17 -11.40 -2.15 1.09
N ILE A 18 -10.69 -2.78 2.02
CA ILE A 18 -10.60 -4.25 2.11
C ILE A 18 -11.96 -4.87 2.46
N ASP A 19 -12.72 -4.25 3.37
CA ASP A 19 -14.01 -4.78 3.82
C ASP A 19 -15.09 -4.69 2.73
N VAL A 20 -15.16 -3.57 1.99
CA VAL A 20 -16.25 -3.33 1.01
C VAL A 20 -15.94 -3.83 -0.40
N TRP A 21 -14.67 -3.99 -0.76
CA TRP A 21 -14.26 -4.54 -2.05
C TRP A 21 -13.60 -5.91 -1.83
N PRO A 22 -14.31 -7.03 -2.00
CA PRO A 22 -13.74 -8.36 -1.75
C PRO A 22 -12.73 -8.79 -2.82
N ASP A 23 -12.72 -8.16 -4.00
CA ASP A 23 -11.75 -8.47 -5.06
C ASP A 23 -10.40 -7.81 -4.77
N LEU A 24 -9.35 -8.65 -4.67
CA LEU A 24 -7.96 -8.22 -4.55
C LEU A 24 -7.56 -7.23 -5.66
N ASN A 25 -8.13 -7.36 -6.85
CA ASN A 25 -7.85 -6.47 -7.98
C ASN A 25 -8.45 -5.06 -7.81
N GLU A 26 -9.28 -4.83 -6.80
CA GLU A 26 -9.85 -3.52 -6.49
C GLU A 26 -9.10 -2.86 -5.33
N TYR A 27 -9.12 -3.48 -4.14
CA TYR A 27 -8.56 -2.85 -2.95
C TYR A 27 -7.04 -2.75 -2.98
N PHE A 28 -6.33 -3.75 -3.53
CA PHE A 28 -4.88 -3.75 -3.49
C PHE A 28 -4.25 -2.65 -4.38
N PRO A 29 -4.70 -2.45 -5.64
CA PRO A 29 -4.28 -1.28 -6.41
C PRO A 29 -4.62 0.05 -5.76
N PHE A 30 -5.76 0.15 -5.07
CA PHE A 30 -6.17 1.35 -4.36
C PHE A 30 -5.25 1.67 -3.19
N ILE A 31 -4.99 0.70 -2.30
CA ILE A 31 -4.03 0.84 -1.19
C ILE A 31 -2.66 1.24 -1.72
N LYS A 32 -2.16 0.56 -2.76
CA LYS A 32 -0.89 0.90 -3.41
C LYS A 32 -0.87 2.33 -3.95
N CYS A 33 -1.97 2.80 -4.54
CA CYS A 33 -2.07 4.18 -4.99
C CYS A 33 -1.99 5.16 -3.82
N MET A 34 -2.73 4.90 -2.73
CA MET A 34 -2.71 5.75 -1.54
C MET A 34 -1.32 5.84 -0.93
N GLU A 35 -0.66 4.70 -0.72
CA GLU A 35 0.70 4.63 -0.18
C GLU A 35 1.70 5.45 -1.02
N ASN A 36 1.63 5.34 -2.35
CA ASN A 36 2.49 6.15 -3.22
C ASN A 36 2.21 7.66 -3.09
N VAL A 37 0.94 8.06 -3.01
CA VAL A 37 0.56 9.47 -2.85
C VAL A 37 0.99 10.01 -1.48
N VAL A 38 0.93 9.19 -0.44
CA VAL A 38 1.41 9.50 0.92
C VAL A 38 2.93 9.68 0.90
N LEU A 39 3.65 8.73 0.32
CA LEU A 39 5.12 8.80 0.16
C LEU A 39 5.54 10.04 -0.63
N ASP A 40 4.91 10.31 -1.77
CA ASP A 40 5.16 11.53 -2.55
C ASP A 40 4.91 12.78 -1.71
N SER A 41 3.82 12.80 -0.92
CA SER A 41 3.50 13.93 -0.06
C SER A 41 4.56 14.16 1.02
N PHE A 42 5.13 13.10 1.60
CA PHE A 42 6.28 13.22 2.49
C PHE A 42 7.51 13.77 1.78
N LEU A 43 7.83 13.28 0.58
CA LEU A 43 8.97 13.76 -0.22
C LEU A 43 8.84 15.24 -0.58
N TYR A 44 7.62 15.70 -0.89
CA TYR A 44 7.31 17.08 -1.25
C TYR A 44 6.84 17.95 -0.08
N LYS A 45 6.98 17.48 1.17
CA LYS A 45 6.58 18.19 2.41
C LYS A 45 5.14 18.72 2.39
N ARG A 46 4.22 17.99 1.75
CA ARG A 46 2.79 18.31 1.74
C ARG A 46 2.17 17.87 3.06
N GLN A 47 1.40 18.75 3.69
CA GLN A 47 0.73 18.45 4.96
C GLN A 47 -0.41 17.43 4.80
N TYR A 48 -1.09 17.44 3.65
CA TYR A 48 -2.21 16.53 3.38
C TYR A 48 -2.04 15.80 2.04
N PRO A 49 -1.93 14.46 2.05
CA PRO A 49 -1.80 13.68 0.82
C PRO A 49 -3.12 13.64 0.05
N PRO A 50 -3.12 13.84 -1.28
CA PRO A 50 -4.33 13.80 -2.11
C PRO A 50 -4.80 12.35 -2.38
N TRP A 51 -4.94 11.54 -1.33
CA TRP A 51 -5.23 10.10 -1.41
C TRP A 51 -6.56 9.79 -2.12
N LYS A 52 -7.56 10.68 -2.01
CA LYS A 52 -8.85 10.54 -2.71
C LYS A 52 -8.73 10.51 -4.24
N THR A 53 -7.65 11.06 -4.81
CA THR A 53 -7.41 10.99 -6.26
C THR A 53 -7.24 9.55 -6.76
N CYS A 54 -7.00 8.58 -5.87
CA CYS A 54 -6.89 7.18 -6.22
C CYS A 54 -8.20 6.55 -6.68
N PHE A 55 -9.37 7.03 -6.22
CA PHE A 55 -10.66 6.55 -6.74
C PHE A 55 -10.78 6.84 -8.23
N GLU A 56 -10.56 8.10 -8.63
CA GLU A 56 -10.65 8.54 -10.03
C GLU A 56 -9.60 7.86 -10.91
N LYS A 57 -8.34 7.79 -10.45
CA LYS A 57 -7.23 7.17 -11.20
C LYS A 57 -7.48 5.70 -11.53
N LEU A 58 -8.16 4.99 -10.64
CA LEU A 58 -8.45 3.56 -10.77
C LEU A 58 -9.87 3.27 -11.25
N LYS A 59 -10.69 4.31 -11.46
CA LYS A 59 -12.11 4.20 -11.82
C LYS A 59 -12.91 3.37 -10.80
N LEU A 60 -12.57 3.51 -9.52
CA LEU A 60 -13.25 2.84 -8.41
C LEU A 60 -14.32 3.75 -7.79
N GLU A 61 -15.40 3.13 -7.33
CA GLU A 61 -16.56 3.81 -6.74
C GLU A 61 -16.27 4.21 -5.28
N ALA A 62 -16.29 5.50 -4.97
CA ALA A 62 -15.86 6.00 -3.66
C ALA A 62 -16.91 5.84 -2.54
N LYS A 63 -18.20 5.81 -2.87
CA LYS A 63 -19.32 5.86 -1.92
C LYS A 63 -19.22 4.71 -0.93
N SER A 64 -19.05 3.48 -1.39
CA SER A 64 -18.92 2.28 -0.54
C SER A 64 -17.86 2.45 0.58
N VAL A 65 -16.65 2.86 0.22
CA VAL A 65 -15.55 3.12 1.17
C VAL A 65 -15.88 4.31 2.08
N THR A 66 -16.43 5.39 1.54
CA THR A 66 -16.74 6.59 2.34
C THR A 66 -17.91 6.39 3.30
N ASP A 67 -18.87 5.53 2.96
CA ASP A 67 -19.98 5.15 3.82
C ASP A 67 -19.48 4.28 4.97
N CYS A 68 -18.60 3.30 4.69
CA CYS A 68 -17.92 2.54 5.73
C CYS A 68 -17.16 3.45 6.71
N LEU A 69 -16.39 4.42 6.19
CA LEU A 69 -15.62 5.37 7.00
C LEU A 69 -16.50 6.23 7.92
N LYS A 70 -17.72 6.56 7.50
CA LYS A 70 -18.68 7.35 8.29
C LYS A 70 -19.53 6.50 9.24
N SER A 71 -19.50 5.19 9.08
CA SER A 71 -20.28 4.25 9.89
C SER A 71 -19.48 3.75 11.10
N ALA A 72 -20.14 3.01 12.00
CA ALA A 72 -19.46 2.31 13.09
C ALA A 72 -18.48 1.24 12.57
N ARG A 73 -18.71 0.71 11.35
CA ARG A 73 -17.93 -0.38 10.77
C ARG A 73 -16.44 -0.06 10.65
N GLY A 74 -16.09 1.16 10.22
CA GLY A 74 -14.69 1.57 10.12
C GLY A 74 -13.95 1.47 11.47
N LYS A 75 -14.62 1.86 12.57
CA LYS A 75 -14.06 1.77 13.92
C LYS A 75 -13.99 0.32 14.43
N GLU A 76 -14.97 -0.51 14.08
CA GLU A 76 -14.95 -1.94 14.39
C GLU A 76 -13.75 -2.63 13.72
N LEU A 77 -13.50 -2.33 12.45
CA LEU A 77 -12.36 -2.86 11.71
C LEU A 77 -11.01 -2.48 12.35
N GLU A 78 -10.85 -1.22 12.77
CA GLU A 78 -9.66 -0.77 13.51
C GLU A 78 -9.45 -1.57 14.80
N PHE A 79 -10.52 -1.82 15.57
CA PHE A 79 -10.41 -2.64 16.78
C PHE A 79 -10.04 -4.09 16.49
N LEU A 80 -10.59 -4.67 15.43
CA LEU A 80 -10.27 -6.04 15.00
C LEU A 80 -8.79 -6.15 14.60
N TYR A 81 -8.30 -5.26 13.74
CA TYR A 81 -6.89 -5.29 13.31
C TYR A 81 -5.92 -4.93 14.42
N ALA A 82 -6.31 -4.06 15.37
CA ALA A 82 -5.52 -3.82 16.57
C ALA A 82 -5.40 -5.09 17.43
N ALA A 83 -6.49 -5.83 17.62
CA ALA A 83 -6.49 -7.08 18.38
C ALA A 83 -5.60 -8.15 17.70
N GLU A 84 -5.70 -8.30 16.37
CA GLU A 84 -4.83 -9.22 15.60
C GLU A 84 -3.35 -8.84 15.72
N THR A 85 -3.03 -7.55 15.64
CA THR A 85 -1.66 -7.03 15.75
C THR A 85 -1.09 -7.24 17.15
N ILE A 86 -1.89 -7.02 18.20
CA ILE A 86 -1.50 -7.26 19.59
C ILE A 86 -1.27 -8.75 19.88
N ALA A 87 -2.02 -9.63 19.20
CA ALA A 87 -1.94 -11.07 19.38
C ALA A 87 -0.73 -11.72 18.66
N LEU A 88 0.06 -10.97 17.89
CA LEU A 88 1.25 -11.48 17.20
C LEU A 88 2.24 -12.12 18.19
N GLN A 89 2.79 -13.27 17.79
CA GLN A 89 3.77 -14.03 18.55
C GLN A 89 4.99 -14.36 17.68
N PRO A 90 6.20 -13.83 18.02
CA PRO A 90 6.44 -12.83 19.05
C PRO A 90 5.76 -11.49 18.72
N PRO A 91 5.50 -10.62 19.72
CA PRO A 91 5.02 -9.27 19.47
C PRO A 91 5.96 -8.52 18.52
N HIS A 92 5.40 -7.75 17.59
CA HIS A 92 6.20 -6.99 16.65
C HIS A 92 6.97 -5.86 17.36
N THR A 93 8.22 -5.61 16.96
CA THR A 93 9.06 -4.56 17.54
C THR A 93 9.24 -3.34 16.63
N TYR A 94 8.82 -3.45 15.36
CA TYR A 94 8.86 -2.37 14.37
C TYR A 94 7.78 -2.61 13.29
N VAL A 95 7.57 -1.60 12.44
CA VAL A 95 6.79 -1.72 11.20
C VAL A 95 7.65 -1.28 10.00
N PRO A 96 7.49 -1.88 8.81
CA PRO A 96 6.63 -3.03 8.51
C PRO A 96 7.11 -4.30 9.21
N TRP A 97 6.16 -5.10 9.72
CA TRP A 97 6.42 -6.41 10.33
C TRP A 97 6.45 -7.47 9.22
N ASP A 98 7.63 -7.75 8.68
CA ASP A 98 7.83 -8.74 7.62
C ASP A 98 8.58 -9.97 8.14
N CYS A 99 8.19 -11.14 7.65
CA CYS A 99 8.93 -12.38 7.81
C CYS A 99 10.09 -12.35 6.81
N GLU A 100 11.34 -12.31 7.30
CA GLU A 100 12.53 -12.25 6.45
C GLU A 100 12.43 -13.17 5.21
N ASN A 101 12.56 -12.60 4.01
CA ASN A 101 12.51 -13.33 2.74
C ASN A 101 11.13 -13.91 2.38
N PHE A 102 10.09 -13.06 2.41
CA PHE A 102 8.71 -13.33 2.02
C PHE A 102 8.56 -14.20 0.75
N ILE A 103 9.28 -13.87 -0.34
CA ILE A 103 9.19 -14.63 -1.59
C ILE A 103 9.70 -16.07 -1.41
N SER A 104 10.75 -16.29 -0.61
CA SER A 104 11.22 -17.65 -0.32
C SER A 104 10.17 -18.47 0.43
N TYR A 105 9.49 -17.88 1.41
CA TYR A 105 8.41 -18.56 2.13
C TYR A 105 7.25 -18.92 1.20
N ILE A 106 6.81 -18.00 0.35
CA ILE A 106 5.78 -18.27 -0.66
C ILE A 106 6.20 -19.46 -1.55
N CYS A 107 7.41 -19.41 -2.08
CA CYS A 107 7.89 -20.44 -3.00
C CYS A 107 8.05 -21.81 -2.34
N LYS A 108 8.44 -21.86 -1.07
CA LYS A 108 8.50 -23.12 -0.30
C LYS A 108 7.10 -23.67 0.02
N ALA A 109 6.12 -22.80 0.26
CA ALA A 109 4.75 -23.19 0.56
C ALA A 109 3.92 -23.55 -0.68
N TYR A 110 4.31 -23.08 -1.86
CA TYR A 110 3.60 -23.33 -3.12
C TYR A 110 3.69 -24.81 -3.52
N LYS A 111 2.55 -25.51 -3.48
CA LYS A 111 2.40 -26.92 -3.88
C LYS A 111 1.77 -27.12 -5.26
N GLY A 112 1.50 -26.02 -5.99
CA GLY A 112 0.92 -26.10 -7.31
C GLY A 112 1.91 -26.61 -8.35
N THR A 113 1.39 -27.14 -9.45
CA THR A 113 2.21 -27.68 -10.55
C THR A 113 2.63 -26.61 -11.57
N ALA A 114 1.94 -25.47 -11.59
CA ALA A 114 2.27 -24.38 -12.50
C ALA A 114 3.61 -23.72 -12.08
N ALA A 115 4.49 -23.54 -13.04
CA ALA A 115 5.77 -22.88 -12.77
C ALA A 115 5.54 -21.42 -12.36
N VAL A 116 6.09 -21.02 -11.21
CA VAL A 116 6.12 -19.62 -10.76
C VAL A 116 7.51 -19.05 -11.08
N PRO A 117 7.65 -18.17 -12.10
CA PRO A 117 8.98 -17.71 -12.55
C PRO A 117 9.84 -17.08 -11.44
N ALA A 118 9.21 -16.38 -10.50
CA ALA A 118 9.89 -15.78 -9.34
C ALA A 118 10.56 -16.82 -8.43
N CYS A 119 9.95 -18.00 -8.27
CA CYS A 119 10.49 -19.10 -7.46
C CYS A 119 11.70 -19.77 -8.12
N ASN A 120 11.68 -19.88 -9.45
CA ASN A 120 12.78 -20.47 -10.22
C ASN A 120 14.07 -19.64 -10.12
N ALA A 121 13.97 -18.32 -9.91
CA ALA A 121 15.13 -17.46 -9.71
C ALA A 121 15.81 -17.70 -8.35
N ILE A 122 15.02 -17.94 -7.28
CA ILE A 122 15.53 -18.20 -5.93
C ILE A 122 16.18 -19.57 -5.82
N LEU A 123 15.56 -20.60 -6.40
CA LEU A 123 16.09 -21.97 -6.38
C LEU A 123 17.44 -22.09 -7.11
N LYS A 124 17.76 -21.15 -8.00
CA LYS A 124 19.05 -21.05 -8.71
C LYS A 124 20.11 -20.22 -7.96
N GLY A 125 19.89 -19.91 -6.68
CA GLY A 125 20.85 -19.17 -5.85
C GLY A 125 21.01 -17.69 -6.20
N ARG A 126 20.12 -17.11 -7.03
CA ARG A 126 20.15 -15.66 -7.30
C ARG A 126 19.51 -14.92 -6.14
N LYS A 127 20.23 -13.96 -5.54
CA LYS A 127 19.62 -12.97 -4.63
C LYS A 127 18.53 -12.23 -5.41
N ILE A 128 17.27 -12.42 -5.02
CA ILE A 128 16.21 -11.51 -5.44
C ILE A 128 16.62 -10.13 -4.90
N ARG A 129 16.70 -9.13 -5.79
CA ARG A 129 16.84 -7.75 -5.32
C ARG A 129 15.69 -7.51 -4.37
N PRO A 130 15.93 -7.03 -3.13
CA PRO A 130 14.84 -6.61 -2.27
C PRO A 130 13.92 -5.70 -3.08
N PHE A 131 12.63 -5.69 -2.75
CA PHE A 131 11.72 -4.65 -3.23
C PHE A 131 12.19 -3.33 -2.61
N GLY A 132 13.30 -2.80 -3.12
CA GLY A 132 13.74 -1.45 -2.87
C GLY A 132 12.78 -0.58 -3.64
N PHE A 133 12.15 0.36 -2.94
CA PHE A 133 11.57 1.54 -3.56
C PHE A 133 12.65 2.11 -4.49
N THR A 134 12.53 1.85 -5.79
CA THR A 134 13.34 2.53 -6.77
C THR A 134 12.93 3.98 -6.63
N LYS A 135 13.84 4.83 -6.13
CA LYS A 135 13.70 6.28 -6.28
C LYS A 135 13.33 6.50 -7.74
N ARG A 136 12.13 7.01 -7.99
CA ARG A 136 11.73 7.48 -9.31
C ARG A 136 12.81 8.48 -9.71
N SER A 137 13.67 8.12 -10.65
CA SER A 137 14.52 9.11 -11.29
C SER A 137 13.56 10.04 -12.01
N ASN A 138 13.52 11.31 -11.61
CA ASN A 138 12.80 12.35 -12.34
C ASN A 138 13.49 12.57 -13.69
N SER A 139 13.26 11.69 -14.65
CA SER A 139 13.66 11.86 -16.04
C SER A 139 12.42 12.23 -16.84
N LYS A 140 11.99 13.49 -16.71
CA LYS A 140 11.23 14.31 -17.69
C LYS A 140 10.54 15.47 -16.95
N LEU A 141 11.34 16.46 -16.55
CA LEU A 141 10.84 17.83 -16.34
C LEU A 141 11.94 18.82 -16.75
N SER A 142 12.39 18.72 -18.00
CA SER A 142 13.21 19.74 -18.64
C SER A 142 12.83 19.77 -20.11
N THR A 143 11.75 20.48 -20.43
CA THR A 143 11.53 21.29 -21.63
C THR A 143 10.10 21.82 -21.51
N ILE A 144 9.97 23.05 -21.05
CA ILE A 144 9.08 24.11 -21.56
C ILE A 144 9.42 25.31 -20.69
N THR A 145 10.37 26.11 -21.17
CA THR A 145 10.51 27.50 -20.77
C THR A 145 10.64 28.30 -22.06
N SER A 146 9.86 29.38 -22.12
CA SER A 146 10.01 30.54 -23.02
C SER A 146 9.44 30.43 -24.43
N ALA A 147 8.18 30.88 -24.57
CA ALA A 147 7.72 31.60 -25.76
C ALA A 147 6.54 32.52 -25.40
N ILE A 148 6.78 33.54 -24.57
CA ILE A 148 6.01 34.79 -24.58
C ILE A 148 7.00 35.92 -24.28
N SER A 149 7.39 36.66 -25.32
CA SER A 149 7.88 38.04 -25.24
C SER A 149 7.73 38.69 -26.61
N SER A 150 6.96 39.78 -26.62
CA SER A 150 6.63 40.73 -27.71
C SER A 150 5.47 40.36 -28.61
#